data_AF-A0A954LF32-F1
#
_entry.id   AF-A0A954LF32-F1
#
_cell.length_a   1.000
_cell.length_b   1.000
_cell.length_c   1.000
_cell.angle_alpha   90.00
_cell.angle_beta   90.00
_cell.angle_gamma   90.00
#
_symmetry.space_group_name_H-M   'P 1'
#
loop_
_entity.id
_entity.type
_entity.pdbx_description
1 polymer ?
#
loop_
_entity_poly.entity_id
_entity_poly.type
_entity_poly.pdbx_seq_one_letter_code
_entity_poly.pdbx_strand_id
1 'polypeptide(L)'
;MSGAPPRVLARLLTELTRSSERYQITGVLYWVQESRSIPDRIRNLLSQVRKPGYLKYVGNRLLAAGADRLRRSGQFLWKLAHAHFPQEESFGIEQLAEHCRELGIPFRTTARFHSEESLKFVAADGPDLGIVYGTPILKPHLFEIPRLGSLNLHQRKVPDYRGGGPIALWEMLNGESEIGITVHRVAEKLDAGAVVRSGTIPIQSADTLRSMEMKAHVVGIDLLVEAVKDFASGHVVERPQTGEGRMYRNPKPEAMKELQAELKDLRSVPKAELTYPLWKLLARYAALGPWLAVRNWYRRMTGTFPLVVFYHHVITDRPHFMGMSTDQFMNQMDYLRRYYDVVDLKDGLQLLKSGRICRPTVVLTFDDGYQDNVLNLRAAALEGSVPAMLYVCSQHLESGQHFAHDLVRNHADFPPMTWSELRRMEAWGFQFGAHTRNHFDCGSHDAEALLEEIALCGREIAVQAGHEIPDFSFPYGLPKNISRDALRIAHENYSTVATAYGGVNLCGQEDEQHIYRIPHPTSLLEVELLLQSALVFGQPELWRGGNADRLSEPAEAAEPLRV
;
A
#
# COMPACT_ATOMS: atom_id res chain seq x y z
N MET A 1 17.72 10.67 5.48
CA MET A 1 16.73 11.67 5.02
C MET A 1 16.03 12.15 6.28
N SER A 2 15.86 13.46 6.49
CA SER A 2 15.24 13.98 7.72
C SER A 2 14.31 15.16 7.45
N GLY A 3 13.38 14.93 6.53
CA GLY A 3 12.14 15.68 6.32
C GLY A 3 10.99 14.68 6.17
N ALA A 4 9.74 15.10 6.35
CA ALA A 4 8.58 14.27 6.01
C ALA A 4 8.66 13.79 4.56
N PRO A 5 8.29 12.54 4.21
CA PRO A 5 8.38 12.08 2.84
C PRO A 5 7.55 12.97 1.87
N PRO A 6 8.10 13.38 0.71
CA PRO A 6 7.40 14.31 -0.19
C PRO A 6 5.99 13.84 -0.59
N ARG A 7 5.82 12.53 -0.83
CA ARG A 7 4.52 11.94 -1.20
C ARG A 7 3.48 12.05 -0.08
N VAL A 8 3.90 11.78 1.15
CA VAL A 8 3.05 11.87 2.34
C VAL A 8 2.61 13.32 2.56
N LEU A 9 3.53 14.27 2.37
CA LEU A 9 3.20 15.70 2.44
C LEU A 9 2.25 16.13 1.32
N ALA A 10 2.47 15.70 0.07
CA ALA A 10 1.55 15.98 -1.04
C ALA A 10 0.13 15.48 -0.73
N ARG A 11 0.01 14.29 -0.12
CA ARG A 11 -1.30 13.79 0.31
C ARG A 11 -1.91 14.63 1.42
N LEU A 12 -1.15 14.98 2.46
CA LEU A 12 -1.61 15.85 3.53
C LEU A 12 -2.17 17.18 2.98
N LEU A 13 -1.45 17.82 2.05
CA LEU A 13 -1.88 19.07 1.42
C LEU A 13 -3.19 18.90 0.64
N THR A 14 -3.32 17.78 -0.08
CA THR A 14 -4.56 17.42 -0.79
C THR A 14 -5.74 17.26 0.16
N GLU A 15 -5.57 16.49 1.24
CA GLU A 15 -6.63 16.26 2.24
C GLU A 15 -7.02 17.56 2.95
N LEU A 16 -6.03 18.37 3.35
CA LEU A 16 -6.29 19.67 3.96
C LEU A 16 -7.09 20.57 3.01
N THR A 17 -6.72 20.64 1.73
CA THR A 17 -7.38 21.49 0.74
C THR A 17 -8.82 21.03 0.46
N ARG A 18 -9.08 19.72 0.42
CA ARG A 18 -10.41 19.16 0.14
C ARG A 18 -11.36 19.17 1.33
N SER A 19 -10.83 19.15 2.55
CA SER A 19 -11.65 18.83 3.71
C SER A 19 -12.44 20.00 4.31
N SER A 20 -12.15 21.25 3.94
CA SER A 20 -12.90 22.43 4.40
C SER A 20 -12.53 23.69 3.62
N GLU A 21 -13.53 24.50 3.27
CA GLU A 21 -13.34 25.85 2.68
C GLU A 21 -13.07 26.93 3.76
N ARG A 22 -13.11 26.58 5.05
CA ARG A 22 -12.95 27.53 6.17
C ARG A 22 -11.50 27.97 6.41
N TYR A 23 -10.54 27.35 5.75
CA TYR A 23 -9.13 27.71 5.85
C TYR A 23 -8.46 27.52 4.50
N GLN A 24 -7.29 28.12 4.36
CA GLN A 24 -6.44 27.98 3.18
C GLN A 24 -4.99 27.75 3.63
N ILE A 25 -4.20 27.12 2.76
CA ILE A 25 -2.77 26.88 3.00
C ILE A 25 -1.99 28.04 2.38
N THR A 26 -1.36 28.88 3.20
CA THR A 26 -0.63 30.07 2.73
C THR A 26 0.79 29.77 2.25
N GLY A 27 1.38 28.64 2.66
CA GLY A 27 2.68 28.23 2.15
C GLY A 27 3.25 26.97 2.81
N VAL A 28 4.25 26.39 2.14
CA VAL A 28 4.98 25.20 2.59
C VAL A 28 6.47 25.48 2.57
N LEU A 29 7.08 25.43 3.76
CA LEU A 29 8.54 25.52 3.93
C LEU A 29 9.10 24.12 4.20
N TYR A 30 9.80 23.55 3.22
CA TYR A 30 10.27 22.17 3.24
C TYR A 30 11.78 22.07 3.50
N TRP A 31 12.17 21.18 4.40
CA TRP A 31 13.58 21.00 4.75
C TRP A 31 14.33 20.11 3.77
N VAL A 32 15.49 20.57 3.31
CA VAL A 32 16.39 19.79 2.47
C VAL A 32 17.77 19.75 3.10
N GLN A 33 18.34 18.55 3.24
CA GLN A 33 19.68 18.40 3.76
C GLN A 33 20.72 18.86 2.72
N GLU A 34 21.54 19.85 3.06
CA GLU A 34 22.70 20.22 2.24
C GLU A 34 23.65 19.01 2.10
N SER A 35 24.10 18.75 0.87
CA SER A 35 25.12 17.74 0.63
C SER A 35 26.41 18.16 1.33
N ARG A 36 26.92 17.32 2.24
CA ARG A 36 28.21 17.59 2.91
C ARG A 36 29.31 17.74 1.87
N SER A 37 30.17 18.75 2.05
CA SER A 37 31.37 18.96 1.24
C SER A 37 32.28 17.71 1.29
N ILE A 38 33.07 17.47 0.24
CA ILE A 38 34.04 16.35 0.22
C ILE A 38 34.97 16.39 1.45
N PRO A 39 35.54 17.55 1.86
CA PRO A 39 36.34 17.64 3.09
C PRO A 39 35.59 17.22 4.36
N ASP A 40 34.33 17.63 4.52
CA ASP A 40 33.54 17.27 5.70
C ASP A 40 33.13 15.79 5.71
N ARG A 41 32.94 15.19 4.52
CA ARG A 41 32.75 13.74 4.39
C ARG A 41 33.98 12.97 4.85
N ILE A 42 35.18 13.39 4.44
CA ILE A 42 36.45 12.77 4.83
C ILE A 42 36.70 12.94 6.33
N ARG A 43 36.51 14.15 6.87
CA ARG A 43 36.68 14.41 8.32
C ARG A 43 35.72 13.55 9.15
N ASN A 44 34.45 13.48 8.75
CA ASN A 44 33.49 12.62 9.42
C ASN A 44 33.89 11.14 9.32
N LEU A 45 34.29 10.66 8.13
CA LEU A 45 34.75 9.28 7.94
C LEU A 45 35.90 8.93 8.89
N LEU A 46 36.95 9.75 8.93
CA LEU A 46 38.11 9.57 9.82
C LEU A 46 37.70 9.58 11.30
N SER A 47 36.75 10.43 11.68
CA SER A 47 36.22 10.46 13.05
C SER A 47 35.43 9.19 13.44
N GLN A 48 34.82 8.50 12.46
CA GLN A 48 34.05 7.29 12.71
C GLN A 48 34.94 6.03 12.70
N VAL A 49 35.99 5.98 11.88
CA VAL A 49 36.96 4.87 11.85
C VAL A 49 37.63 4.62 13.20
N ARG A 50 37.75 5.66 14.03
CA ARG A 50 38.32 5.57 15.39
C ARG A 50 37.36 4.96 16.43
N LYS A 51 36.09 4.68 16.08
CA LYS A 51 35.10 4.16 17.03
C LYS A 51 35.10 2.62 17.04
N PRO A 52 35.08 1.98 18.21
CA PRO A 52 34.91 0.53 18.29
C PRO A 52 33.57 0.13 17.66
N GLY A 53 33.59 -0.89 16.79
CA GLY A 53 32.42 -1.37 16.05
C GLY A 53 32.22 -0.76 14.65
N TYR A 54 32.84 0.39 14.33
CA TYR A 54 32.68 1.02 13.01
C TYR A 54 33.23 0.15 11.87
N LEU A 55 34.36 -0.52 12.07
CA LEU A 55 34.92 -1.45 11.08
C LEU A 55 33.99 -2.65 10.82
N LYS A 56 33.30 -3.16 11.85
CA LYS A 56 32.27 -4.19 11.73
C LYS A 56 31.05 -3.66 10.97
N TYR A 57 30.64 -2.41 11.24
CA TYR A 57 29.59 -1.72 10.48
C TYR A 57 29.96 -1.53 9.00
N VAL A 58 31.17 -1.07 8.68
CA VAL A 58 31.66 -0.91 7.31
C VAL A 58 31.77 -2.25 6.60
N GLY A 59 32.31 -3.28 7.26
CA GLY A 59 32.35 -4.65 6.70
C GLY A 59 30.96 -5.17 6.38
N ASN A 60 30.01 -5.00 7.30
CA ASN A 60 28.60 -5.34 7.07
C ASN A 60 27.96 -4.53 5.94
N ARG A 61 28.28 -3.24 5.84
CA ARG A 61 27.78 -2.37 4.76
C ARG A 61 28.39 -2.72 3.41
N LEU A 62 29.65 -3.15 3.37
CA LEU A 62 30.31 -3.64 2.16
C LEU A 62 29.78 -5.02 1.75
N LEU A 63 29.45 -5.89 2.71
CA LEU A 63 28.74 -7.15 2.45
C LEU A 63 27.31 -6.89 1.96
N ALA A 64 26.58 -5.96 2.57
CA ALA A 64 25.26 -5.55 2.12
C ALA A 64 25.32 -4.86 0.75
N ALA A 65 26.28 -3.98 0.52
CA ALA A 65 26.51 -3.35 -0.79
C ALA A 65 26.97 -4.38 -1.83
N GLY A 66 27.73 -5.40 -1.42
CA GLY A 66 28.14 -6.54 -2.23
C GLY A 66 26.97 -7.45 -2.56
N ALA A 67 26.08 -7.72 -1.61
CA ALA A 67 24.81 -8.42 -1.82
C ALA A 67 23.85 -7.60 -2.69
N ASP A 68 23.78 -6.29 -2.51
CA ASP A 68 23.05 -5.37 -3.38
C ASP A 68 23.69 -5.27 -4.77
N ARG A 69 25.01 -5.40 -4.87
CA ARG A 69 25.73 -5.47 -6.15
C ARG A 69 25.50 -6.81 -6.81
N LEU A 70 25.44 -7.91 -6.06
CA LEU A 70 25.08 -9.25 -6.54
C LEU A 70 23.60 -9.30 -6.94
N ARG A 71 22.71 -8.62 -6.22
CA ARG A 71 21.29 -8.39 -6.57
C ARG A 71 21.20 -7.53 -7.83
N ARG A 72 22.05 -6.51 -7.98
CA ARG A 72 22.21 -5.70 -9.20
C ARG A 72 22.93 -6.42 -10.36
N SER A 73 23.74 -7.43 -10.09
CA SER A 73 24.34 -8.30 -11.10
C SER A 73 23.39 -9.42 -11.50
N GLY A 74 22.54 -9.89 -10.57
CA GLY A 74 21.35 -10.69 -10.84
C GLY A 74 20.36 -9.91 -11.72
N GLN A 75 20.31 -8.58 -11.60
CA GLN A 75 19.60 -7.74 -12.56
C GLN A 75 20.14 -7.83 -13.99
N PHE A 76 21.36 -8.34 -14.24
CA PHE A 76 21.83 -8.60 -15.61
C PHE A 76 21.13 -9.81 -16.24
N LEU A 77 20.87 -10.86 -15.44
CA LEU A 77 20.03 -12.01 -15.85
C LEU A 77 18.53 -11.65 -15.87
N TRP A 78 18.09 -10.69 -15.05
CA TRP A 78 16.72 -10.15 -15.10
C TRP A 78 16.51 -9.20 -16.30
N LYS A 79 17.49 -8.37 -16.66
CA LYS A 79 17.44 -7.46 -17.83
C LYS A 79 17.18 -8.17 -19.16
N LEU A 80 17.55 -9.45 -19.28
CA LEU A 80 17.35 -10.23 -20.50
C LEU A 80 15.95 -10.82 -20.60
N ALA A 81 15.31 -11.19 -19.48
CA ALA A 81 13.98 -11.79 -19.47
C ALA A 81 12.85 -10.77 -19.28
N HIS A 82 13.12 -9.63 -18.66
CA HIS A 82 12.08 -8.66 -18.29
C HIS A 82 11.53 -7.84 -19.45
N ALA A 83 10.22 -7.58 -19.34
CA ALA A 83 9.43 -6.85 -20.32
C ALA A 83 9.52 -5.32 -20.21
N HIS A 84 10.30 -4.75 -19.27
CA HIS A 84 10.55 -3.30 -19.20
C HIS A 84 11.91 -2.94 -18.55
N PHE A 85 12.47 -1.77 -18.89
CA PHE A 85 13.60 -1.17 -18.17
C PHE A 85 13.08 -0.55 -16.85
N PRO A 86 13.88 -0.51 -15.77
CA PRO A 86 13.38 0.00 -14.50
C PRO A 86 12.89 1.44 -14.63
N GLN A 87 11.65 1.71 -14.18
CA GLN A 87 11.15 3.07 -14.07
C GLN A 87 11.81 3.75 -12.86
N GLU A 88 12.40 4.94 -13.06
CA GLU A 88 12.80 5.84 -11.96
C GLU A 88 11.67 6.83 -11.67
N GLU A 89 10.49 6.33 -11.30
CA GLU A 89 9.43 7.18 -10.77
C GLU A 89 9.52 7.22 -9.24
N SER A 90 10.43 8.03 -8.72
CA SER A 90 10.37 8.46 -7.33
C SER A 90 9.64 9.79 -7.24
N PHE A 91 8.52 9.83 -6.49
CA PHE A 91 7.89 11.09 -6.12
C PHE A 91 8.82 11.85 -5.16
N GLY A 92 9.54 12.81 -5.72
CA GLY A 92 10.56 13.60 -5.04
C GLY A 92 10.09 15.01 -4.70
N ILE A 93 11.06 15.87 -4.38
CA ILE A 93 10.82 17.26 -4.02
C ILE A 93 10.28 18.06 -5.22
N GLU A 94 10.70 17.72 -6.44
CA GLU A 94 10.24 18.38 -7.67
C GLU A 94 8.75 18.12 -7.91
N GLN A 95 8.32 16.86 -7.81
CA GLN A 95 6.91 16.48 -7.93
C GLN A 95 6.07 17.10 -6.81
N LEU A 96 6.60 17.19 -5.58
CA LEU A 96 5.93 17.91 -4.50
C LEU A 96 5.77 19.41 -4.82
N ALA A 97 6.79 20.05 -5.40
CA ALA A 97 6.72 21.45 -5.77
C ALA A 97 5.71 21.70 -6.90
N GLU A 98 5.62 20.78 -7.86
CA GLU A 98 4.61 20.79 -8.91
C GLU A 98 3.20 20.61 -8.33
N HIS A 99 3.01 19.64 -7.45
CA HIS A 99 1.74 19.42 -6.73
C HIS A 99 1.30 20.65 -5.94
N CYS A 100 2.24 21.33 -5.25
CA CYS A 100 1.93 22.58 -4.55
C CYS A 100 1.49 23.68 -5.53
N ARG A 101 2.12 23.78 -6.71
CA ARG A 101 1.77 24.75 -7.75
C ARG A 101 0.37 24.50 -8.31
N GLU A 102 0.00 23.24 -8.55
CA GLU A 102 -1.34 22.85 -8.99
C GLU A 102 -2.42 23.23 -7.97
N LEU A 103 -2.10 23.12 -6.68
CA LEU A 103 -2.97 23.58 -5.59
C LEU A 103 -2.90 25.10 -5.32
N GLY A 104 -2.06 25.85 -6.05
CA GLY A 104 -1.87 27.29 -5.83
C GLY A 104 -1.14 27.64 -4.53
N ILE A 105 -0.40 26.71 -3.94
CA ILE A 105 0.28 26.86 -2.65
C ILE A 105 1.74 27.28 -2.87
N PRO A 106 2.20 28.42 -2.29
CA PRO A 106 3.61 28.79 -2.30
C PRO A 106 4.49 27.71 -1.67
N PHE A 107 5.51 27.25 -2.39
CA PHE A 107 6.44 26.21 -1.93
C PHE A 107 7.87 26.72 -1.91
N ARG A 108 8.59 26.47 -0.81
CA ARG A 108 10.00 26.82 -0.68
C ARG A 108 10.79 25.73 0.02
N THR A 109 11.96 25.42 -0.50
CA THR A 109 12.94 24.55 0.18
C THR A 109 13.93 25.38 0.99
N THR A 110 14.39 24.83 2.11
CA THR A 110 15.43 25.44 2.95
C THR A 110 16.31 24.38 3.61
N ALA A 111 17.60 24.67 3.77
CA ALA A 111 18.47 23.90 4.65
C ALA A 111 18.48 24.44 6.09
N ARG A 112 18.01 25.68 6.28
CA ARG A 112 18.11 26.45 7.52
C ARG A 112 16.79 27.16 7.82
N PHE A 113 15.94 26.49 8.59
CA PHE A 113 14.63 27.02 9.01
C PHE A 113 14.67 28.39 9.70
N HIS A 114 15.77 28.72 10.37
CA HIS A 114 15.94 29.97 11.13
C HIS A 114 16.64 31.08 10.35
N SER A 115 16.81 30.94 9.03
CA SER A 115 17.36 32.03 8.21
C SER A 115 16.35 33.17 8.07
N GLU A 116 16.83 34.40 7.87
CA GLU A 116 15.96 35.56 7.70
C GLU A 116 14.97 35.37 6.55
N GLU A 117 15.39 34.73 5.46
CA GLU A 117 14.52 34.45 4.34
C GLU A 117 13.45 33.41 4.67
N SER A 118 13.78 32.41 5.49
CA SER A 118 12.81 31.39 5.94
C SER A 118 11.77 32.01 6.86
N LEU A 119 12.19 32.89 7.78
CA LEU A 119 11.30 33.63 8.67
C LEU A 119 10.38 34.59 7.88
N LYS A 120 10.93 35.31 6.89
CA LYS A 120 10.15 36.18 6.00
C LYS A 120 9.12 35.39 5.19
N PHE A 121 9.48 34.20 4.72
CA PHE A 121 8.55 33.34 3.99
C PHE A 121 7.41 32.85 4.88
N VAL A 122 7.70 32.41 6.11
CA VAL A 122 6.65 31.94 7.04
C VAL A 122 5.77 33.09 7.54
N ALA A 123 6.33 34.28 7.71
CA ALA A 123 5.56 35.47 8.10
C ALA A 123 4.73 36.06 6.95
N ALA A 124 4.98 35.65 5.70
CA ALA A 124 4.20 36.10 4.56
C ALA A 124 2.72 35.73 4.73
N ASP A 125 1.83 36.64 4.33
CA ASP A 125 0.37 36.48 4.39
C ASP A 125 -0.22 36.28 5.81
N GLY A 126 0.58 36.45 6.87
CA GLY A 126 0.12 36.49 8.26
C GLY A 126 -0.62 35.22 8.71
N PRO A 127 0.02 34.04 8.72
CA PRO A 127 -0.66 32.78 8.99
C PRO A 127 -1.27 32.73 10.39
N ASP A 128 -2.46 32.12 10.50
CA ASP A 128 -3.10 31.89 11.78
C ASP A 128 -2.49 30.68 12.52
N LEU A 129 -2.23 29.57 11.84
CA LEU A 129 -1.80 28.32 12.46
C LEU A 129 -0.60 27.72 11.72
N GLY A 130 0.43 27.34 12.47
CA GLY A 130 1.60 26.62 11.92
C GLY A 130 1.46 25.11 12.06
N ILE A 131 1.97 24.37 11.08
CA ILE A 131 2.00 22.91 11.10
C ILE A 131 3.45 22.43 10.96
N VAL A 132 3.90 21.66 11.94
CA VAL A 132 5.24 21.06 11.99
C VAL A 132 5.10 19.56 11.77
N TYR A 133 5.80 19.07 10.75
CA TYR A 133 5.82 17.66 10.42
C TYR A 133 7.21 17.22 9.92
N GLY A 134 7.83 16.32 10.68
CA GLY A 134 9.12 15.71 10.29
C GLY A 134 10.30 16.68 10.20
N THR A 135 10.35 17.73 11.02
CA THR A 135 11.43 18.73 11.01
C THR A 135 12.49 18.48 12.09
N PRO A 136 13.70 19.09 11.98
CA PRO A 136 14.56 19.30 13.13
C PRO A 136 13.88 20.15 14.21
N ILE A 137 14.51 20.25 15.39
CA ILE A 137 14.03 21.08 16.49
C ILE A 137 13.95 22.55 16.03
N LEU A 138 12.75 23.13 16.12
CA LEU A 138 12.49 24.52 15.78
C LEU A 138 12.66 25.44 17.01
N LYS A 139 12.92 26.72 16.77
CA LYS A 139 13.13 27.74 17.81
C LYS A 139 11.88 28.63 17.92
N PRO A 140 11.59 29.24 19.09
CA PRO A 140 10.37 30.02 19.32
C PRO A 140 10.04 31.03 18.23
N HIS A 141 11.01 31.85 17.84
CA HIS A 141 10.85 32.88 16.80
C HIS A 141 10.43 32.40 15.41
N LEU A 142 10.36 31.08 15.17
CA LEU A 142 9.79 30.51 13.95
C LEU A 142 8.38 29.94 14.21
N PHE A 143 8.20 29.11 15.23
CA PHE A 143 6.93 28.42 15.47
C PHE A 143 5.88 29.30 16.18
N GLU A 144 6.28 30.46 16.69
CA GLU A 144 5.39 31.49 17.27
C GLU A 144 5.01 32.57 16.25
N ILE A 145 5.53 32.51 15.01
CA ILE A 145 5.11 33.44 13.93
C ILE A 145 3.60 33.36 13.67
N PRO A 146 2.98 32.16 13.56
CA PRO A 146 1.56 32.08 13.36
C PRO A 146 0.80 32.55 14.60
N ARG A 147 -0.28 33.32 14.41
CA ARG A 147 -1.02 34.01 15.49
C ARG A 147 -1.53 33.06 16.58
N LEU A 148 -1.97 31.86 16.19
CA LEU A 148 -2.48 30.82 17.07
C LEU A 148 -1.39 29.80 17.45
N GLY A 149 -0.12 30.08 17.15
CA GLY A 149 1.01 29.19 17.37
C GLY A 149 1.08 28.04 16.35
N SER A 150 1.86 27.02 16.67
CA SER A 150 2.07 25.86 15.80
C SER A 150 1.68 24.54 16.46
N LEU A 151 1.22 23.58 15.66
CA LEU A 151 1.01 22.18 16.02
C LEU A 151 2.14 21.32 15.47
N ASN A 152 2.48 20.27 16.19
CA ASN A 152 3.38 19.22 15.73
C ASN A 152 2.63 17.90 15.62
N LEU A 153 2.83 17.19 14.51
CA LEU A 153 2.43 15.80 14.37
C LEU A 153 3.58 14.90 14.87
N HIS A 154 3.41 14.37 16.08
CA HIS A 154 4.33 13.43 16.69
C HIS A 154 3.78 12.01 16.60
N GLN A 155 4.49 11.11 15.93
CA GLN A 155 4.02 9.75 15.63
C GLN A 155 4.26 8.77 16.78
N ARG A 156 4.13 9.27 18.03
CA ARG A 156 4.22 8.49 19.26
C ARG A 156 3.25 9.03 20.30
N LYS A 157 2.97 8.23 21.32
CA LYS A 157 2.21 8.66 22.50
C LYS A 157 3.05 9.61 23.36
N VAL A 158 2.47 10.74 23.76
CA VAL A 158 3.08 11.66 24.73
C VAL A 158 2.28 11.64 26.04
N PRO A 159 2.93 11.77 27.22
CA PRO A 159 4.36 12.04 27.43
C PRO A 159 5.28 10.81 27.37
N ASP A 160 4.72 9.61 27.20
CA ASP A 160 5.40 8.32 27.36
C ASP A 160 6.61 8.14 26.41
N TYR A 161 6.49 8.59 25.16
CA TYR A 161 7.47 8.37 24.09
C TYR A 161 7.87 9.67 23.38
N ARG A 162 8.46 10.62 24.11
CA ARG A 162 8.97 11.87 23.53
C ARG A 162 10.28 11.65 22.78
N GLY A 163 10.60 12.55 21.85
CA GLY A 163 11.88 12.59 21.15
C GLY A 163 11.92 11.76 19.87
N GLY A 164 13.07 11.18 19.58
CA GLY A 164 13.37 10.63 18.26
C GLY A 164 13.42 9.10 18.20
N GLY A 165 13.50 8.61 16.97
CA GLY A 165 13.63 7.20 16.62
C GLY A 165 12.96 6.94 15.27
N PRO A 166 13.19 5.77 14.64
CA PRO A 166 12.19 5.19 13.75
C PRO A 166 10.85 5.04 14.48
N ILE A 167 9.76 5.24 13.76
CA ILE A 167 8.39 5.07 14.29
C ILE A 167 8.24 3.63 14.79
N ALA A 168 7.53 3.45 15.91
CA ALA A 168 7.28 2.18 16.60
C ALA A 168 8.50 1.44 17.19
N LEU A 169 9.75 1.86 16.93
CA LEU A 169 10.93 1.13 17.40
C LEU A 169 10.93 0.91 18.92
N TRP A 170 10.73 1.98 19.70
CA TRP A 170 10.86 1.91 21.15
C TRP A 170 9.66 1.22 21.78
N GLU A 171 8.49 1.46 21.24
CA GLU A 171 7.22 0.85 21.64
C GLU A 171 7.28 -0.67 21.46
N MET A 172 7.73 -1.14 20.29
CA MET A 172 7.90 -2.58 20.02
C MET A 172 8.95 -3.23 20.93
N LEU A 173 10.08 -2.56 21.19
CA LEU A 173 11.12 -3.08 22.08
C LEU A 173 10.69 -3.09 23.55
N ASN A 174 9.81 -2.18 23.96
CA ASN A 174 9.26 -2.15 25.31
C ASN A 174 8.07 -3.13 25.48
N GLY A 175 7.68 -3.85 24.43
CA GLY A 175 6.57 -4.80 24.46
C GLY A 175 5.19 -4.15 24.51
N GLU A 176 5.05 -2.93 23.97
CA GLU A 176 3.74 -2.28 23.85
C GLU A 176 2.84 -3.03 22.86
N SER A 177 1.54 -3.00 23.11
CA SER A 177 0.53 -3.59 22.20
C SER A 177 0.04 -2.63 21.13
N GLU A 178 0.36 -1.34 21.25
CA GLU A 178 -0.03 -0.29 20.31
C GLU A 178 1.01 0.84 20.30
N ILE A 179 1.05 1.59 19.21
CA ILE A 179 1.69 2.92 19.17
C ILE A 179 0.63 4.00 19.30
N GLY A 180 0.98 5.12 19.93
CA GLY A 180 0.16 6.33 19.88
C GLY A 180 0.60 7.25 18.74
N ILE A 181 -0.31 8.10 18.27
CA ILE A 181 -0.03 9.23 17.37
C ILE A 181 -0.65 10.46 18.02
N THR A 182 0.10 11.55 18.10
CA THR A 182 -0.31 12.75 18.84
C THR A 182 -0.12 14.01 17.99
N VAL A 183 -1.17 14.81 17.86
CA VAL A 183 -1.08 16.20 17.42
C VAL A 183 -1.11 17.09 18.66
N HIS A 184 -0.04 17.86 18.89
CA HIS A 184 0.11 18.68 20.09
C HIS A 184 0.69 20.06 19.76
N ARG A 185 0.51 21.04 20.65
CA ARG A 185 1.16 22.35 20.50
C ARG A 185 2.68 22.21 20.52
N VAL A 186 3.35 22.97 19.67
CA VAL A 186 4.81 23.16 19.77
C VAL A 186 5.08 24.00 21.02
N ALA A 187 6.00 23.54 21.85
CA ALA A 187 6.44 24.21 23.07
C ALA A 187 7.97 24.23 23.12
N GLU A 188 8.54 25.04 24.02
CA GLU A 188 10.00 25.14 24.20
C GLU A 188 10.63 23.78 24.55
N LYS A 189 9.96 22.99 25.40
CA LYS A 189 10.36 21.62 25.70
C LYS A 189 9.82 20.68 24.63
N LEU A 190 10.74 19.88 24.05
CA LEU A 190 10.45 18.90 23.01
C LEU A 190 9.28 17.98 23.40
N ASP A 191 8.27 17.92 22.53
CA ASP A 191 7.08 17.08 22.63
C ASP A 191 6.30 17.20 23.96
N ALA A 192 6.34 18.38 24.59
CA ALA A 192 5.72 18.62 25.89
C ALA A 192 4.49 19.53 25.87
N GLY A 193 4.11 20.08 24.71
CA GLY A 193 2.94 20.95 24.60
C GLY A 193 1.60 20.23 24.74
N ALA A 194 0.52 20.98 24.96
CA ALA A 194 -0.81 20.44 25.15
C ALA A 194 -1.26 19.60 23.94
N VAL A 195 -1.86 18.44 24.20
CA VAL A 195 -2.41 17.54 23.19
C VAL A 195 -3.72 18.11 22.66
N VAL A 196 -3.85 18.15 21.33
CA VAL A 196 -5.06 18.57 20.62
C VAL A 196 -5.86 17.35 20.17
N ARG A 197 -5.19 16.41 19.50
CA ARG A 197 -5.78 15.15 19.02
C ARG A 197 -4.78 14.01 19.25
N SER A 198 -5.30 12.81 19.46
CA SER A 198 -4.48 11.60 19.53
C SER A 198 -5.25 10.40 19.02
N GLY A 199 -4.54 9.40 18.54
CA GLY A 199 -5.07 8.10 18.14
C GLY A 199 -4.06 7.00 18.44
N THR A 200 -4.46 5.74 18.26
CA THR A 200 -3.56 4.60 18.45
C THR A 200 -3.61 3.66 17.25
N ILE A 201 -2.55 2.87 17.08
CA ILE A 201 -2.44 1.85 16.05
C ILE A 201 -1.96 0.58 16.75
N PRO A 202 -2.70 -0.53 16.69
CA PRO A 202 -2.27 -1.80 17.27
C PRO A 202 -0.99 -2.29 16.60
N ILE A 203 -0.05 -2.79 17.40
CA ILE A 203 1.15 -3.48 16.93
C ILE A 203 0.78 -4.95 16.74
N GLN A 204 0.80 -5.43 15.50
CA GLN A 204 0.46 -6.80 15.18
C GLN A 204 1.71 -7.65 14.95
N SER A 205 1.53 -8.97 14.96
CA SER A 205 2.63 -9.91 15.08
C SER A 205 3.58 -9.94 13.87
N ALA A 206 3.09 -9.54 12.69
CA ALA A 206 3.90 -9.45 11.47
C ALA A 206 4.38 -8.03 11.16
N ASP A 207 4.03 -7.01 11.96
CA ASP A 207 4.39 -5.62 11.70
C ASP A 207 5.91 -5.40 11.66
N THR A 208 6.37 -4.59 10.70
CA THR A 208 7.73 -4.05 10.62
C THR A 208 7.75 -2.58 11.02
N LEU A 209 8.94 -2.02 11.23
CA LEU A 209 9.09 -0.57 11.30
C LEU A 209 8.55 0.13 10.03
N ARG A 210 8.65 -0.52 8.86
CA ARG A 210 8.12 0.00 7.60
C ARG A 210 6.59 0.00 7.59
N SER A 211 5.94 -1.12 7.95
CA SER A 211 4.46 -1.18 8.02
C SER A 211 3.91 -0.21 9.04
N MET A 212 4.52 -0.12 10.23
CA MET A 212 4.11 0.81 11.27
C MET A 212 4.32 2.27 10.86
N GLU A 213 5.41 2.60 10.17
CA GLU A 213 5.64 3.94 9.61
C GLU A 213 4.53 4.34 8.62
N MET A 214 4.20 3.45 7.68
CA MET A 214 3.13 3.72 6.70
C MET A 214 1.76 3.90 7.37
N LYS A 215 1.40 3.05 8.35
CA LYS A 215 0.15 3.16 9.12
C LYS A 215 0.12 4.46 9.93
N ALA A 216 1.24 4.82 10.56
CA ALA A 216 1.38 6.06 11.34
C ALA A 216 1.24 7.31 10.47
N HIS A 217 1.68 7.27 9.21
CA HIS A 217 1.49 8.36 8.25
C HIS A 217 0.01 8.59 7.95
N VAL A 218 -0.70 7.51 7.67
CA VAL A 218 -2.15 7.54 7.40
C VAL A 218 -2.93 8.13 8.57
N VAL A 219 -2.77 7.54 9.77
CA VAL A 219 -3.50 7.99 10.97
C VAL A 219 -3.07 9.40 11.39
N GLY A 220 -1.79 9.73 11.23
CA GLY A 220 -1.27 11.06 11.53
C GLY A 220 -1.87 12.15 10.64
N ILE A 221 -2.04 11.89 9.35
CA ILE A 221 -2.73 12.81 8.43
C ILE A 221 -4.16 13.05 8.89
N ASP A 222 -4.91 11.99 9.19
CA ASP A 222 -6.32 12.11 9.62
C ASP A 222 -6.44 12.96 10.88
N LEU A 223 -5.62 12.68 11.90
CA LEU A 223 -5.63 13.43 13.16
C LEU A 223 -5.26 14.91 12.95
N LEU A 224 -4.32 15.18 12.04
CA LEU A 224 -3.88 16.53 11.75
C LEU A 224 -4.94 17.32 10.99
N VAL A 225 -5.60 16.72 10.01
CA VAL A 225 -6.72 17.33 9.28
C VAL A 225 -7.86 17.67 10.24
N GLU A 226 -8.24 16.74 11.13
CA GLU A 226 -9.27 17.00 12.13
C GLU A 226 -8.87 18.09 13.13
N ALA A 227 -7.60 18.12 13.55
CA ALA A 227 -7.09 19.20 14.40
C ALA A 227 -7.20 20.57 13.69
N VAL A 228 -6.84 20.67 12.41
CA VAL A 228 -6.97 21.94 11.66
C VAL A 228 -8.44 22.36 11.54
N LYS A 229 -9.37 21.42 11.32
CA LYS A 229 -10.81 21.72 11.32
C LYS A 229 -11.32 22.21 12.67
N ASP A 230 -10.82 21.67 13.78
CA ASP A 230 -11.19 22.15 15.12
C ASP A 230 -10.77 23.61 15.33
N PHE A 231 -9.55 23.96 14.92
CA PHE A 231 -9.06 25.34 14.96
C PHE A 231 -9.89 26.26 14.06
N ALA A 232 -10.19 25.84 12.82
CA ALA A 232 -10.97 26.63 11.88
C ALA A 232 -12.44 26.82 12.30
N SER A 233 -12.97 25.90 13.11
CA SER A 233 -14.34 26.01 13.66
C SER A 233 -14.41 26.67 15.04
N GLY A 234 -13.25 26.93 15.68
CA GLY A 234 -13.18 27.49 17.03
C GLY A 234 -13.50 26.51 18.16
N HIS A 235 -13.59 25.20 17.88
CA HIS A 235 -13.93 24.16 18.86
C HIS A 235 -12.71 23.37 19.34
N VAL A 236 -11.51 23.96 19.28
CA VAL A 236 -10.28 23.28 19.73
C VAL A 236 -10.36 22.94 21.21
N VAL A 237 -10.06 21.68 21.53
CA VAL A 237 -9.90 21.20 22.91
C VAL A 237 -8.45 20.84 23.13
N GLU A 238 -7.85 21.44 24.15
CA GLU A 238 -6.45 21.22 24.50
C GLU A 238 -6.33 20.58 25.87
N ARG A 239 -5.47 19.56 25.95
CA ARG A 239 -5.25 18.80 27.17
C ARG A 239 -3.78 18.90 27.57
N PRO A 240 -3.45 19.51 28.72
CA PRO A 240 -2.10 19.44 29.25
C PRO A 240 -1.64 17.99 29.39
N GLN A 241 -0.38 17.72 29.07
CA GLN A 241 0.19 16.40 29.32
C GLN A 241 0.41 16.20 30.82
N THR A 242 -0.03 15.05 31.36
CA THR A 242 0.14 14.67 32.77
C THR A 242 1.07 13.46 32.89
N GLY A 243 1.96 13.46 33.88
CA GLY A 243 2.89 12.36 34.14
C GLY A 243 4.35 12.64 33.75
N GLU A 244 5.25 11.74 34.15
CA GLU A 244 6.67 11.82 33.78
C GLU A 244 6.89 11.32 32.36
N GLY A 245 7.37 12.20 31.48
CA GLY A 245 7.68 11.83 30.11
C GLY A 245 9.09 11.25 29.96
N ARG A 246 9.22 10.20 29.13
CA ARG A 246 10.53 9.62 28.78
C ARG A 246 11.02 10.15 27.44
N MET A 247 12.31 10.46 27.37
CA MET A 247 12.94 11.00 26.17
C MET A 247 13.75 9.90 25.47
N TYR A 248 13.32 9.56 24.26
CA TYR A 248 14.00 8.63 23.38
C TYR A 248 14.80 9.37 22.30
N ARG A 249 15.79 8.70 21.72
CA ARG A 249 16.71 9.29 20.74
C ARG A 249 16.83 8.40 19.51
N ASN A 250 17.18 8.99 18.38
CA ASN A 250 17.56 8.21 17.20
C ASN A 250 18.78 7.31 17.53
N PRO A 251 18.67 5.98 17.40
CA PRO A 251 19.81 5.09 17.57
C PRO A 251 20.91 5.41 16.56
N LYS A 252 22.16 5.16 16.95
CA LYS A 252 23.27 5.22 15.99
C LYS A 252 23.12 4.11 14.94
N PRO A 253 23.65 4.28 13.71
CA PRO A 253 23.56 3.26 12.68
C PRO A 253 24.10 1.88 13.08
N GLU A 254 25.13 1.83 13.93
CA GLU A 254 25.69 0.56 14.42
C GLU A 254 24.70 -0.18 15.33
N ALA A 255 24.09 0.53 16.29
CA ALA A 255 23.10 -0.02 17.21
C ALA A 255 21.80 -0.41 16.49
N MET A 256 21.41 0.34 15.44
CA MET A 256 20.19 0.07 14.69
C MET A 256 20.14 -1.36 14.14
N LYS A 257 21.28 -1.91 13.72
CA LYS A 257 21.33 -3.29 13.19
C LYS A 257 21.02 -4.32 14.28
N GLU A 258 21.50 -4.10 15.50
CA GLU A 258 21.25 -4.99 16.64
C GLU A 258 19.78 -4.92 17.05
N LEU A 259 19.22 -3.71 17.14
CA LEU A 259 17.80 -3.51 17.44
C LEU A 259 16.88 -4.11 16.35
N GLN A 260 17.27 -4.02 15.08
CA GLN A 260 16.52 -4.66 13.99
C GLN A 260 16.55 -6.20 14.07
N ALA A 261 17.64 -6.79 14.58
CA ALA A 261 17.71 -8.23 14.80
C ALA A 261 16.79 -8.65 15.94
N GLU A 262 16.82 -7.90 17.05
CA GLU A 262 15.92 -8.11 18.20
C GLU A 262 14.45 -8.01 17.79
N LEU A 263 14.06 -6.97 17.04
CA LEU A 263 12.70 -6.84 16.50
C LEU A 263 12.31 -7.99 15.58
N LYS A 264 13.26 -8.57 14.82
CA LYS A 264 12.97 -9.70 13.95
C LYS A 264 12.62 -10.95 14.77
N ASP A 265 13.26 -11.14 15.91
CA ASP A 265 13.04 -12.28 16.80
C ASP A 265 11.70 -12.18 17.55
N LEU A 266 11.17 -10.96 17.74
CA LEU A 266 9.86 -10.70 18.35
C LEU A 266 8.68 -10.94 17.39
N ARG A 267 8.92 -11.03 16.08
CA ARG A 267 7.85 -11.11 15.06
C ARG A 267 7.49 -12.54 14.70
N SER A 268 6.20 -12.81 14.56
CA SER A 268 5.71 -14.01 13.89
C SER A 268 5.23 -13.66 12.48
N VAL A 269 6.13 -13.77 11.52
CA VAL A 269 5.82 -13.55 10.11
C VAL A 269 5.28 -14.85 9.53
N PRO A 270 4.11 -14.85 8.85
CA PRO A 270 3.71 -15.97 8.01
C PRO A 270 4.84 -16.25 7.02
N LYS A 271 5.45 -17.43 7.08
CA LYS A 271 6.50 -17.78 6.11
C LYS A 271 5.84 -17.75 4.73
N ALA A 272 6.42 -17.01 3.80
CA ALA A 272 6.08 -17.14 2.39
C ALA A 272 6.42 -18.57 1.99
N GLU A 273 5.41 -19.45 1.98
CA GLU A 273 5.57 -20.80 1.47
C GLU A 273 5.65 -20.71 -0.05
N LEU A 274 6.80 -21.15 -0.59
CA LEU A 274 6.91 -21.31 -2.03
C LEU A 274 5.99 -22.45 -2.44
N THR A 275 5.14 -22.20 -3.43
CA THR A 275 4.33 -23.24 -4.07
C THR A 275 5.25 -24.30 -4.70
N TYR A 276 6.43 -23.88 -5.17
CA TYR A 276 7.44 -24.77 -5.73
C TYR A 276 8.82 -24.64 -5.04
N PRO A 277 9.57 -25.74 -4.87
CA PRO A 277 10.95 -25.69 -4.38
C PRO A 277 11.80 -24.67 -5.16
N LEU A 278 12.55 -23.82 -4.46
CA LEU A 278 13.33 -22.72 -5.04
C LEU A 278 14.21 -23.15 -6.23
N TRP A 279 14.90 -24.30 -6.13
CA TRP A 279 15.74 -24.79 -7.21
C TRP A 279 14.96 -25.14 -8.49
N LYS A 280 13.70 -25.59 -8.37
CA LYS A 280 12.82 -25.85 -9.53
C LYS A 280 12.42 -24.53 -10.19
N LEU A 281 12.12 -23.49 -9.40
CA LEU A 281 11.83 -22.15 -9.91
C LEU A 281 13.04 -21.56 -10.65
N LEU A 282 14.23 -21.66 -10.05
CA LEU A 282 15.48 -21.20 -10.67
C LEU A 282 15.83 -21.98 -11.94
N ALA A 283 15.65 -23.31 -11.94
CA ALA A 283 15.88 -24.14 -13.12
C ALA A 283 14.91 -23.80 -14.25
N ARG A 284 13.61 -23.60 -13.95
CA ARG A 284 12.62 -23.14 -14.92
C ARG A 284 12.97 -21.78 -15.49
N TYR A 285 13.35 -20.82 -14.64
CA TYR A 285 13.77 -19.49 -15.08
C TYR A 285 14.98 -19.57 -16.02
N ALA A 286 16.00 -20.35 -15.65
CA ALA A 286 17.20 -20.52 -16.48
C ALA A 286 16.89 -21.19 -17.82
N ALA A 287 16.02 -22.21 -17.84
CA ALA A 287 15.62 -22.92 -19.06
C ALA A 287 14.79 -22.07 -20.01
N LEU A 288 13.86 -21.26 -19.48
CA LEU A 288 12.93 -20.46 -20.28
C LEU A 288 13.49 -19.07 -20.62
N GLY A 289 14.50 -18.57 -19.90
CA GLY A 289 15.03 -17.20 -20.02
C GLY A 289 15.28 -16.72 -21.46
N PRO A 290 16.05 -17.44 -22.30
CA PRO A 290 16.30 -17.01 -23.68
C PRO A 290 15.02 -16.92 -24.54
N TRP A 291 14.09 -17.86 -24.37
CA TRP A 291 12.81 -17.83 -25.07
C TRP A 291 11.92 -16.68 -24.59
N LEU A 292 11.85 -16.46 -23.27
CA LEU A 292 11.12 -15.34 -22.67
C LEU A 292 11.65 -14.00 -23.20
N ALA A 293 12.96 -13.86 -23.34
CA ALA A 293 13.59 -12.66 -23.90
C ALA A 293 13.09 -12.36 -25.32
N VAL A 294 13.14 -13.37 -26.22
CA VAL A 294 12.69 -13.23 -27.61
C VAL A 294 11.18 -12.98 -27.70
N ARG A 295 10.39 -13.73 -26.92
CA ARG A 295 8.93 -13.56 -26.83
C ARG A 295 8.55 -12.16 -26.36
N ASN A 296 9.19 -11.67 -25.30
CA ASN A 296 8.90 -10.36 -24.73
C ASN A 296 9.36 -9.22 -25.65
N TRP A 297 10.47 -9.41 -26.38
CA TRP A 297 10.86 -8.50 -27.46
C TRP A 297 9.79 -8.44 -28.55
N TYR A 298 9.30 -9.59 -29.02
CA TYR A 298 8.23 -9.67 -30.02
C TYR A 298 6.93 -9.02 -29.52
N ARG A 299 6.50 -9.33 -28.28
CA ARG A 299 5.31 -8.74 -27.64
C ARG A 299 5.40 -7.22 -27.56
N ARG A 300 6.59 -6.68 -27.30
CA ARG A 300 6.81 -5.22 -27.29
C ARG A 300 6.64 -4.60 -28.67
N MET A 301 7.24 -5.20 -29.70
CA MET A 301 7.17 -4.69 -31.06
C MET A 301 5.74 -4.72 -31.60
N THR A 302 5.00 -5.78 -31.28
CA THR A 302 3.63 -6.01 -31.74
C THR A 302 2.55 -5.44 -30.83
N GLY A 303 2.89 -5.08 -29.59
CA GLY A 303 1.92 -4.63 -28.58
C GLY A 303 0.94 -5.72 -28.15
N THR A 304 1.45 -6.93 -27.95
CA THR A 304 0.66 -8.14 -27.61
C THR A 304 0.96 -8.65 -26.20
N PHE A 305 1.37 -7.76 -25.28
CA PHE A 305 1.45 -8.15 -23.88
C PHE A 305 0.06 -8.46 -23.32
N PRO A 306 -0.06 -9.46 -22.44
CA PRO A 306 -1.29 -9.67 -21.71
C PRO A 306 -1.50 -8.61 -20.62
N LEU A 307 -2.76 -8.38 -20.28
CA LEU A 307 -3.15 -7.80 -19.00
C LEU A 307 -3.26 -8.92 -17.96
N VAL A 308 -2.45 -8.83 -16.91
CA VAL A 308 -2.50 -9.78 -15.79
C VAL A 308 -3.27 -9.16 -14.65
N VAL A 309 -4.27 -9.86 -14.13
CA VAL A 309 -5.07 -9.41 -13.00
C VAL A 309 -4.81 -10.34 -11.83
N PHE A 310 -4.25 -9.80 -10.74
CA PHE A 310 -4.09 -10.53 -9.49
C PHE A 310 -5.31 -10.35 -8.60
N TYR A 311 -5.72 -11.42 -7.93
CA TYR A 311 -6.64 -11.31 -6.79
C TYR A 311 -5.92 -11.59 -5.48
N HIS A 312 -6.34 -10.85 -4.46
CA HIS A 312 -5.96 -10.95 -3.06
C HIS A 312 -7.25 -11.02 -2.24
N HIS A 313 -7.12 -11.26 -0.94
CA HIS A 313 -8.26 -11.17 -0.02
C HIS A 313 -8.00 -10.09 1.02
N VAL A 314 -6.96 -10.28 1.84
CA VAL A 314 -6.69 -9.40 2.96
C VAL A 314 -5.19 -9.08 3.09
N ILE A 315 -4.88 -7.79 3.21
CA ILE A 315 -3.59 -7.32 3.68
C ILE A 315 -3.70 -7.14 5.18
N THR A 316 -3.00 -7.97 5.94
CA THR A 316 -3.07 -8.03 7.40
C THR A 316 -1.74 -8.41 8.02
N ASP A 317 -1.38 -7.74 9.12
CA ASP A 317 -0.19 -8.06 9.90
C ASP A 317 -0.50 -9.02 11.07
N ARG A 318 -1.73 -9.58 11.09
CA ARG A 318 -2.12 -10.76 11.88
C ARG A 318 -1.94 -12.06 11.09
N PRO A 319 -1.81 -13.21 11.77
CA PRO A 319 -1.85 -14.50 11.10
C PRO A 319 -3.20 -14.71 10.41
N HIS A 320 -3.19 -14.88 9.09
CA HIS A 320 -4.38 -15.21 8.30
C HIS A 320 -3.99 -16.12 7.13
N PHE A 321 -4.78 -17.16 6.86
CA PHE A 321 -4.43 -18.20 5.88
C PHE A 321 -4.54 -17.71 4.43
N MET A 322 -5.37 -16.69 4.17
CA MET A 322 -5.47 -15.97 2.89
C MET A 322 -4.81 -14.58 2.93
N GLY A 323 -4.10 -14.27 4.02
CA GLY A 323 -3.58 -12.95 4.27
C GLY A 323 -2.13 -12.75 3.84
N MET A 324 -1.78 -11.49 3.62
CA MET A 324 -0.41 -11.06 3.37
C MET A 324 -0.06 -9.88 4.26
N SER A 325 1.15 -9.87 4.83
CA SER A 325 1.58 -8.72 5.63
C SER A 325 1.73 -7.46 4.80
N THR A 326 1.55 -6.30 5.43
CA THR A 326 1.67 -5.00 4.76
C THR A 326 3.07 -4.83 4.15
N ASP A 327 4.10 -5.32 4.85
CA ASP A 327 5.49 -5.30 4.36
C ASP A 327 5.71 -6.22 3.16
N GLN A 328 5.14 -7.44 3.18
CA GLN A 328 5.21 -8.37 2.05
C GLN A 328 4.55 -7.77 0.80
N PHE A 329 3.35 -7.21 0.96
CA PHE A 329 2.63 -6.55 -0.11
C PHE A 329 3.43 -5.39 -0.69
N MET A 330 4.00 -4.54 0.16
CA MET A 330 4.81 -3.41 -0.31
C MET A 330 6.09 -3.84 -1.00
N ASN A 331 6.73 -4.94 -0.59
CA ASN A 331 7.88 -5.50 -1.31
C ASN A 331 7.50 -5.95 -2.73
N GLN A 332 6.27 -6.45 -2.94
CA GLN A 332 5.74 -6.76 -4.26
C GLN A 332 5.40 -5.51 -5.05
N MET A 333 4.79 -4.51 -4.43
CA MET A 333 4.50 -3.24 -5.10
C MET A 333 5.77 -2.52 -5.55
N ASP A 334 6.82 -2.51 -4.72
CA ASP A 334 8.13 -1.98 -5.10
C ASP A 334 8.71 -2.71 -6.32
N TYR A 335 8.48 -4.02 -6.41
CA TYR A 335 8.92 -4.83 -7.54
C TYR A 335 8.09 -4.55 -8.79
N LEU A 336 6.77 -4.60 -8.68
CA LEU A 336 5.85 -4.39 -9.79
C LEU A 336 6.02 -2.99 -10.38
N ARG A 337 5.95 -1.93 -9.58
CA ARG A 337 6.11 -0.54 -10.05
C ARG A 337 7.46 -0.29 -10.74
N ARG A 338 8.49 -1.04 -10.35
CA ARG A 338 9.80 -0.91 -10.98
C ARG A 338 9.82 -1.51 -12.39
N TYR A 339 9.08 -2.59 -12.64
CA TYR A 339 9.23 -3.41 -13.85
C TYR A 339 7.95 -3.60 -14.69
N TYR A 340 6.80 -3.19 -14.18
CA TYR A 340 5.47 -3.39 -14.72
C TYR A 340 4.66 -2.10 -14.59
N ASP A 341 3.73 -1.88 -15.51
CA ASP A 341 2.73 -0.81 -15.36
C ASP A 341 1.63 -1.35 -14.44
N VAL A 342 1.48 -0.76 -13.25
CA VAL A 342 0.42 -1.10 -12.31
C VAL A 342 -0.70 -0.08 -12.49
N VAL A 343 -1.85 -0.54 -12.97
CA VAL A 343 -2.98 0.31 -13.36
C VAL A 343 -4.24 -0.10 -12.61
N ASP A 344 -5.23 0.79 -12.58
CA ASP A 344 -6.56 0.43 -12.10
C ASP A 344 -7.28 -0.47 -13.11
N LEU A 345 -8.39 -1.10 -12.69
CA LEU A 345 -9.10 -2.05 -13.54
C LEU A 345 -9.65 -1.36 -14.80
N LYS A 346 -10.21 -0.16 -14.66
CA LYS A 346 -10.79 0.61 -15.74
C LYS A 346 -9.76 0.91 -16.85
N ASP A 347 -8.57 1.34 -16.48
CA ASP A 347 -7.47 1.63 -17.41
C ASP A 347 -6.94 0.33 -18.05
N GLY A 348 -6.86 -0.75 -17.28
CA GLY A 348 -6.57 -2.09 -17.81
C GLY A 348 -7.56 -2.54 -18.88
N LEU A 349 -8.86 -2.35 -18.64
CA LEU A 349 -9.93 -2.68 -19.60
C LEU A 349 -9.87 -1.79 -20.84
N GLN A 350 -9.54 -0.49 -20.70
CA GLN A 350 -9.32 0.41 -21.83
C GLN A 350 -8.13 -0.04 -22.69
N LEU A 351 -7.05 -0.53 -22.07
CA LEU A 351 -5.90 -1.08 -22.78
C LEU A 351 -6.28 -2.32 -23.59
N LEU A 352 -7.10 -3.23 -23.05
CA LEU A 352 -7.62 -4.38 -23.80
C LEU A 352 -8.44 -3.94 -25.01
N LYS A 353 -9.36 -2.98 -24.82
CA LYS A 353 -10.22 -2.42 -25.88
C LYS A 353 -9.44 -1.65 -26.95
N SER A 354 -8.32 -1.04 -26.58
CA SER A 354 -7.45 -0.33 -27.54
C SER A 354 -6.79 -1.27 -28.57
N GLY A 355 -6.84 -2.58 -28.33
CA GLY A 355 -6.25 -3.59 -29.20
C GLY A 355 -4.74 -3.74 -29.03
N ARG A 356 -4.09 -2.96 -28.14
CA ARG A 356 -2.63 -2.95 -28.03
C ARG A 356 -2.12 -2.68 -26.61
N ILE A 357 -1.31 -3.61 -26.11
CA ILE A 357 -0.60 -3.50 -24.84
C ILE A 357 0.90 -3.67 -25.12
N CYS A 358 1.63 -2.55 -25.11
CA CYS A 358 3.07 -2.52 -25.43
C CYS A 358 3.98 -2.82 -24.24
N ARG A 359 3.42 -2.77 -23.04
CA ARG A 359 4.15 -2.86 -21.77
C ARG A 359 3.47 -3.91 -20.89
N PRO A 360 4.22 -4.66 -20.08
CA PRO A 360 3.61 -5.65 -19.21
C PRO A 360 2.79 -4.92 -18.14
N THR A 361 1.49 -5.19 -18.10
CA THR A 361 0.53 -4.43 -17.28
C THR A 361 -0.16 -5.34 -16.27
N VAL A 362 -0.29 -4.84 -15.04
CA VAL A 362 -0.87 -5.56 -13.91
C VAL A 362 -2.00 -4.74 -13.29
N VAL A 363 -3.09 -5.43 -12.97
CA VAL A 363 -4.20 -4.91 -12.15
C VAL A 363 -4.27 -5.69 -10.85
N LEU A 364 -4.59 -5.00 -9.76
CA LEU A 364 -4.70 -5.57 -8.42
C LEU A 364 -6.16 -5.53 -7.98
N THR A 365 -6.70 -6.71 -7.65
CA THR A 365 -8.05 -6.88 -7.12
C THR A 365 -8.01 -7.52 -5.74
N PHE A 366 -8.99 -7.21 -4.91
CA PHE A 366 -9.17 -7.71 -3.55
C PHE A 366 -10.60 -8.20 -3.38
N ASP A 367 -10.78 -9.41 -2.89
CA ASP A 367 -12.10 -10.01 -2.71
C ASP A 367 -12.59 -9.87 -1.26
N ASP A 368 -13.85 -10.24 -1.05
CA ASP A 368 -14.60 -10.33 0.22
C ASP A 368 -14.95 -9.00 0.89
N GLY A 369 -13.99 -8.08 1.02
CA GLY A 369 -14.18 -6.78 1.65
C GLY A 369 -13.77 -6.72 3.13
N TYR A 370 -12.64 -7.32 3.49
CA TYR A 370 -12.10 -7.30 4.86
C TYR A 370 -11.78 -5.90 5.41
N GLN A 371 -12.09 -5.66 6.69
CA GLN A 371 -11.81 -4.39 7.37
C GLN A 371 -10.31 -4.07 7.47
N ASP A 372 -9.44 -5.07 7.60
CA ASP A 372 -7.98 -4.87 7.69
C ASP A 372 -7.41 -4.12 6.47
N ASN A 373 -8.04 -4.28 5.30
CA ASN A 373 -7.65 -3.55 4.10
C ASN A 373 -7.82 -2.02 4.27
N VAL A 374 -8.76 -1.56 5.09
CA VAL A 374 -9.04 -0.11 5.29
C VAL A 374 -7.78 0.63 5.76
N LEU A 375 -7.03 0.06 6.70
CA LEU A 375 -5.78 0.67 7.18
C LEU A 375 -4.58 0.19 6.38
N ASN A 376 -4.44 -1.11 6.18
CA ASN A 376 -3.20 -1.69 5.64
C ASN A 376 -3.04 -1.40 4.15
N LEU A 377 -4.11 -1.55 3.37
CA LEU A 377 -4.09 -1.22 1.93
C LEU A 377 -4.01 0.29 1.72
N ARG A 378 -4.66 1.11 2.56
CA ARG A 378 -4.51 2.57 2.54
C ARG A 378 -3.07 3.00 2.83
N ALA A 379 -2.43 2.39 3.83
CA ALA A 379 -1.04 2.64 4.15
C ALA A 379 -0.12 2.31 2.97
N ALA A 380 -0.35 1.17 2.32
CA ALA A 380 0.35 0.77 1.11
C ALA A 380 0.11 1.74 -0.07
N ALA A 381 -1.14 2.14 -0.29
CA ALA A 381 -1.52 3.06 -1.36
C ALA A 381 -0.96 4.47 -1.15
N LEU A 382 -0.85 4.95 0.09
CA LEU A 382 -0.24 6.24 0.41
C LEU A 382 1.24 6.29 0.00
N GLU A 383 2.00 5.24 0.33
CA GLU A 383 3.45 5.19 0.07
C GLU A 383 3.75 4.84 -1.38
N GLY A 384 2.96 3.91 -1.93
CA GLY A 384 3.21 3.26 -3.21
C GLY A 384 2.28 3.66 -4.34
N SER A 385 1.33 4.60 -4.18
CA SER A 385 0.29 4.93 -5.18
C SER A 385 -0.23 3.69 -5.92
N VAL A 386 -0.76 2.75 -5.13
CA VAL A 386 -1.18 1.43 -5.60
C VAL A 386 -2.66 1.51 -5.96
N PRO A 387 -3.04 1.49 -7.24
CA PRO A 387 -4.44 1.36 -7.62
C PRO A 387 -4.95 -0.03 -7.22
N ALA A 388 -6.15 -0.08 -6.66
CA ALA A 388 -6.76 -1.33 -6.22
C ALA A 388 -8.27 -1.29 -6.38
N MET A 389 -8.80 -2.41 -6.87
CA MET A 389 -10.22 -2.70 -6.99
C MET A 389 -10.64 -3.68 -5.88
N LEU A 390 -11.71 -3.37 -5.14
CA LEU A 390 -12.23 -4.22 -4.07
C LEU A 390 -13.62 -4.76 -4.44
N TYR A 391 -13.73 -6.08 -4.60
CA TYR A 391 -15.01 -6.78 -4.70
C TYR A 391 -15.53 -7.06 -3.30
N VAL A 392 -16.72 -6.56 -2.97
CA VAL A 392 -17.28 -6.62 -1.61
C VAL A 392 -18.61 -7.37 -1.56
N CYS A 393 -18.86 -8.02 -0.43
CA CYS A 393 -20.11 -8.71 -0.18
C CYS A 393 -21.09 -7.81 0.59
N SER A 394 -22.12 -7.29 -0.06
CA SER A 394 -22.98 -6.23 0.48
C SER A 394 -23.68 -6.59 1.79
N GLN A 395 -24.13 -7.84 1.96
CA GLN A 395 -24.78 -8.26 3.20
C GLN A 395 -23.80 -8.35 4.37
N HIS A 396 -22.56 -8.76 4.13
CA HIS A 396 -21.51 -8.75 5.15
C HIS A 396 -21.19 -7.33 5.61
N LEU A 397 -21.15 -6.35 4.70
CA LEU A 397 -20.96 -4.92 5.03
C LEU A 397 -22.11 -4.36 5.87
N GLU A 398 -23.35 -4.80 5.60
CA GLU A 398 -24.55 -4.38 6.33
C GLU A 398 -24.64 -5.03 7.72
N SER A 399 -24.47 -6.35 7.80
CA SER A 399 -24.70 -7.10 9.03
C SER A 399 -23.49 -7.20 9.95
N GLY A 400 -22.28 -6.90 9.44
CA GLY A 400 -21.02 -7.13 10.14
C GLY A 400 -20.74 -8.61 10.40
N GLN A 401 -21.42 -9.53 9.71
CA GLN A 401 -21.21 -10.96 9.90
C GLN A 401 -19.89 -11.41 9.27
N HIS A 402 -19.18 -12.30 9.95
CA HIS A 402 -17.89 -12.78 9.50
C HIS A 402 -18.06 -13.83 8.40
N PHE A 403 -17.04 -14.00 7.56
CA PHE A 403 -17.12 -14.92 6.43
C PHE A 403 -17.07 -16.38 6.90
N ALA A 404 -17.87 -17.25 6.29
CA ALA A 404 -18.01 -18.64 6.70
C ALA A 404 -16.68 -19.41 6.66
N HIS A 405 -15.83 -19.15 5.66
CA HIS A 405 -14.51 -19.80 5.54
C HIS A 405 -13.53 -19.41 6.64
N ASP A 406 -13.71 -18.24 7.27
CA ASP A 406 -12.90 -17.81 8.42
C ASP A 406 -13.37 -18.48 9.70
N LEU A 407 -14.69 -18.57 9.90
CA LEU A 407 -15.29 -19.25 11.05
C LEU A 407 -14.87 -20.73 11.10
N VAL A 408 -14.87 -21.41 9.95
CA VAL A 408 -14.43 -22.82 9.85
C VAL A 408 -12.95 -23.00 10.20
N ARG A 409 -12.12 -21.96 9.99
CA ARG A 409 -10.68 -21.98 10.31
C ARG A 409 -10.34 -21.28 11.63
N ASN A 410 -11.35 -20.95 12.45
CA ASN A 410 -11.18 -20.29 13.74
C ASN A 410 -10.52 -18.90 13.66
N HIS A 411 -10.79 -18.16 12.57
CA HIS A 411 -10.35 -16.78 12.33
C HIS A 411 -11.52 -15.80 12.51
N ALA A 412 -12.20 -15.89 13.65
CA ALA A 412 -13.39 -15.10 13.94
C ALA A 412 -13.08 -13.63 14.29
N ASP A 413 -11.89 -13.12 14.04
CA ASP A 413 -11.45 -11.75 14.34
C ASP A 413 -11.19 -10.90 13.08
N PHE A 414 -11.66 -11.35 11.91
CA PHE A 414 -11.53 -10.65 10.63
C PHE A 414 -12.90 -10.19 10.12
N PRO A 415 -13.44 -9.09 10.67
CA PRO A 415 -14.73 -8.58 10.24
C PRO A 415 -14.67 -8.00 8.81
N PRO A 416 -15.81 -7.97 8.10
CA PRO A 416 -15.95 -7.17 6.89
C PRO A 416 -15.84 -5.67 7.23
N MET A 417 -15.47 -4.85 6.25
CA MET A 417 -15.56 -3.40 6.39
C MET A 417 -17.01 -2.93 6.50
N THR A 418 -17.22 -1.71 6.98
CA THR A 418 -18.53 -1.06 7.04
C THR A 418 -18.81 -0.21 5.80
N TRP A 419 -20.08 0.12 5.53
CA TRP A 419 -20.44 1.10 4.49
C TRP A 419 -19.76 2.47 4.67
N SER A 420 -19.51 2.87 5.92
CA SER A 420 -18.79 4.11 6.23
C SER A 420 -17.31 4.06 5.83
N GLU A 421 -16.69 2.88 5.93
CA GLU A 421 -15.32 2.65 5.51
C GLU A 421 -15.21 2.56 4.00
N LEU A 422 -16.15 1.88 3.34
CA LEU A 422 -16.24 1.85 1.87
C LEU A 422 -16.27 3.27 1.28
N ARG A 423 -17.21 4.12 1.74
CA ARG A 423 -17.29 5.52 1.27
C ARG A 423 -16.00 6.32 1.52
N ARG A 424 -15.34 6.08 2.66
CA ARG A 424 -14.06 6.73 2.96
C ARG A 424 -12.96 6.24 2.01
N MET A 425 -12.92 4.95 1.71
CA MET A 425 -11.99 4.37 0.75
C MET A 425 -12.21 4.89 -0.67
N GLU A 426 -13.46 5.05 -1.11
CA GLU A 426 -13.77 5.70 -2.40
C GLU A 426 -13.27 7.15 -2.44
N ALA A 427 -13.50 7.92 -1.37
CA ALA A 427 -12.95 9.27 -1.25
C ALA A 427 -11.41 9.29 -1.31
N TRP A 428 -10.75 8.19 -0.91
CA TRP A 428 -9.30 8.04 -1.04
C TRP A 428 -8.82 7.60 -2.43
N GLY A 429 -9.74 7.15 -3.30
CA GLY A 429 -9.48 6.75 -4.67
C GLY A 429 -9.53 5.24 -4.93
N PHE A 430 -10.02 4.43 -3.98
CA PHE A 430 -10.25 3.00 -4.20
C PHE A 430 -11.51 2.76 -5.04
N GLN A 431 -11.51 1.70 -5.85
CA GLN A 431 -12.65 1.29 -6.67
C GLN A 431 -13.35 0.08 -6.04
N PHE A 432 -14.67 -0.03 -6.24
CA PHE A 432 -15.49 -1.10 -5.67
C PHE A 432 -16.32 -1.84 -6.72
N GLY A 433 -16.43 -3.15 -6.55
CA GLY A 433 -17.26 -4.06 -7.34
C GLY A 433 -18.07 -5.00 -6.46
N ALA A 434 -18.99 -5.74 -7.08
CA ALA A 434 -19.85 -6.67 -6.38
C ALA A 434 -19.22 -8.07 -6.24
N HIS A 435 -19.44 -8.73 -5.10
CA HIS A 435 -18.96 -10.09 -4.81
C HIS A 435 -20.05 -11.02 -4.25
N THR A 436 -21.26 -10.94 -4.81
CA THR A 436 -22.51 -11.48 -4.23
C THR A 436 -22.88 -10.84 -2.89
N ARG A 437 -24.05 -11.12 -2.32
CA ARG A 437 -24.46 -10.49 -1.06
C ARG A 437 -23.77 -11.16 0.11
N ASN A 438 -23.79 -12.49 0.16
CA ASN A 438 -23.36 -13.28 1.32
C ASN A 438 -22.24 -14.29 1.00
N HIS A 439 -21.37 -13.96 0.03
CA HIS A 439 -20.30 -14.86 -0.46
C HIS A 439 -20.86 -16.23 -0.93
N PHE A 440 -21.90 -16.16 -1.76
CA PHE A 440 -22.69 -17.31 -2.19
C PHE A 440 -21.98 -18.15 -3.27
N ASP A 441 -22.09 -19.48 -3.20
CA ASP A 441 -21.58 -20.38 -4.23
C ASP A 441 -22.48 -20.35 -5.47
N CYS A 442 -22.06 -19.59 -6.48
CA CYS A 442 -22.75 -19.43 -7.75
C CYS A 442 -22.78 -20.71 -8.62
N GLY A 443 -22.26 -21.84 -8.13
CA GLY A 443 -22.49 -23.17 -8.71
C GLY A 443 -23.93 -23.67 -8.51
N SER A 444 -24.73 -22.98 -7.69
CA SER A 444 -26.15 -23.26 -7.49
C SER A 444 -26.96 -23.29 -8.80
N HIS A 445 -28.04 -24.06 -8.80
CA HIS A 445 -29.05 -24.12 -9.87
C HIS A 445 -30.34 -23.37 -9.51
N ASP A 446 -30.38 -22.71 -8.35
CA ASP A 446 -31.50 -21.87 -7.93
C ASP A 446 -31.39 -20.47 -8.58
N ALA A 447 -32.17 -20.25 -9.64
CA ALA A 447 -32.13 -19.01 -10.40
C ALA A 447 -32.61 -17.78 -9.60
N GLU A 448 -33.53 -17.94 -8.66
CA GLU A 448 -34.02 -16.83 -7.83
C GLU A 448 -32.93 -16.42 -6.84
N ALA A 449 -32.31 -17.39 -6.17
CA ALA A 449 -31.18 -17.13 -5.28
C ALA A 449 -30.00 -16.50 -6.04
N LEU A 450 -29.66 -16.99 -7.23
CA LEU A 450 -28.59 -16.40 -8.06
C LEU A 450 -28.89 -14.96 -8.46
N LEU A 451 -30.14 -14.66 -8.84
CA LEU A 451 -30.54 -13.30 -9.21
C LEU A 451 -30.47 -12.36 -8.00
N GLU A 452 -30.93 -12.82 -6.84
CA GLU A 452 -30.83 -12.05 -5.60
C GLU A 452 -29.36 -11.82 -5.22
N GLU A 453 -28.55 -12.86 -5.15
CA GLU A 453 -27.16 -12.77 -4.74
C GLU A 453 -26.31 -11.92 -5.68
N ILE A 454 -26.47 -12.10 -6.99
CA ILE A 454 -25.66 -11.40 -7.99
C ILE A 454 -26.18 -9.98 -8.18
N ALA A 455 -27.45 -9.81 -8.61
CA ALA A 455 -27.92 -8.52 -9.09
C ALA A 455 -28.22 -7.52 -7.95
N LEU A 456 -28.69 -7.99 -6.78
CA LEU A 456 -29.01 -7.09 -5.67
C LEU A 456 -27.74 -6.56 -4.99
N CYS A 457 -26.65 -7.33 -4.93
CA CYS A 457 -25.38 -6.87 -4.37
C CYS A 457 -24.88 -5.60 -5.08
N GLY A 458 -24.83 -5.59 -6.42
CA GLY A 458 -24.42 -4.40 -7.17
C GLY A 458 -25.32 -3.19 -6.92
N ARG A 459 -26.64 -3.40 -6.79
CA ARG A 459 -27.61 -2.33 -6.49
C ARG A 459 -27.43 -1.78 -5.08
N GLU A 460 -27.22 -2.63 -4.08
CA GLU A 460 -26.99 -2.22 -2.69
C GLU A 460 -25.70 -1.38 -2.58
N ILE A 461 -24.62 -1.81 -3.24
CA ILE A 461 -23.37 -1.04 -3.28
C ILE A 461 -23.57 0.28 -4.03
N ALA A 462 -24.26 0.28 -5.18
CA ALA A 462 -24.51 1.49 -5.96
C ALA A 462 -25.28 2.56 -5.17
N VAL A 463 -26.26 2.14 -4.34
CA VAL A 463 -26.98 3.06 -3.44
C VAL A 463 -26.05 3.69 -2.40
N GLN A 464 -25.08 2.94 -1.89
CA GLN A 464 -24.16 3.41 -0.85
C GLN A 464 -23.01 4.26 -1.40
N ALA A 465 -22.52 3.94 -2.61
CA ALA A 465 -21.47 4.67 -3.33
C ALA A 465 -22.00 5.92 -4.05
N GLY A 466 -23.27 5.92 -4.45
CA GLY A 466 -23.90 7.02 -5.19
C GLY A 466 -23.58 7.01 -6.69
N HIS A 467 -23.06 5.91 -7.22
CA HIS A 467 -22.81 5.69 -8.65
C HIS A 467 -23.01 4.21 -9.01
N GLU A 468 -23.07 3.92 -10.31
CA GLU A 468 -23.22 2.55 -10.80
C GLU A 468 -21.99 1.68 -10.47
N ILE A 469 -22.22 0.38 -10.34
CA ILE A 469 -21.21 -0.65 -10.05
C ILE A 469 -21.15 -1.60 -11.26
N PRO A 470 -20.20 -1.37 -12.20
CA PRO A 470 -20.16 -2.11 -13.46
C PRO A 470 -19.40 -3.44 -13.37
N ASP A 471 -18.72 -3.69 -12.26
CA ASP A 471 -17.80 -4.82 -12.09
C ASP A 471 -18.31 -5.83 -11.06
N PHE A 472 -18.19 -7.11 -11.40
CA PHE A 472 -18.56 -8.23 -10.53
C PHE A 472 -17.50 -9.31 -10.53
N SER A 473 -17.32 -9.99 -9.40
CA SER A 473 -16.43 -11.14 -9.24
C SER A 473 -17.18 -12.30 -8.59
N PHE A 474 -16.99 -13.52 -9.09
CA PHE A 474 -17.60 -14.72 -8.50
C PHE A 474 -16.85 -15.19 -7.24
N PRO A 475 -17.54 -15.44 -6.11
CA PRO A 475 -16.97 -16.13 -4.95
C PRO A 475 -16.37 -17.48 -5.34
N TYR A 476 -15.19 -17.80 -4.79
CA TYR A 476 -14.32 -18.93 -5.15
C TYR A 476 -13.79 -18.91 -6.59
N GLY A 477 -14.62 -18.49 -7.56
CA GLY A 477 -14.26 -18.16 -8.93
C GLY A 477 -13.74 -19.34 -9.75
N LEU A 478 -13.98 -20.60 -9.35
CA LEU A 478 -13.62 -21.80 -10.11
C LEU A 478 -14.78 -22.25 -11.01
N PRO A 479 -14.54 -23.03 -12.09
CA PRO A 479 -15.61 -23.41 -13.01
C PRO A 479 -16.76 -24.18 -12.35
N LYS A 480 -16.46 -24.99 -11.32
CA LYS A 480 -17.47 -25.71 -10.53
C LYS A 480 -18.37 -24.80 -9.68
N ASN A 481 -17.92 -23.57 -9.41
CA ASN A 481 -18.60 -22.58 -8.58
C ASN A 481 -19.39 -21.56 -9.43
N ILE A 482 -19.57 -21.82 -10.73
CA ILE A 482 -20.21 -20.91 -11.67
C ILE A 482 -21.13 -21.72 -12.58
N SER A 483 -22.43 -21.65 -12.33
CA SER A 483 -23.42 -22.23 -13.23
C SER A 483 -23.62 -21.37 -14.48
N ARG A 484 -24.19 -21.96 -15.53
CA ARG A 484 -24.52 -21.23 -16.77
C ARG A 484 -25.49 -20.07 -16.52
N ASP A 485 -26.45 -20.26 -15.62
CA ASP A 485 -27.40 -19.22 -15.23
C ASP A 485 -26.71 -18.11 -14.45
N ALA A 486 -25.80 -18.44 -13.54
CA ALA A 486 -25.01 -17.45 -12.81
C ALA A 486 -24.18 -16.57 -13.75
N LEU A 487 -23.51 -17.20 -14.73
CA LEU A 487 -22.74 -16.48 -15.74
C LEU A 487 -23.62 -15.54 -16.56
N ARG A 488 -24.76 -16.03 -17.06
CA ARG A 488 -25.74 -15.22 -17.80
C ARG A 488 -26.24 -14.03 -16.98
N ILE A 489 -26.67 -14.26 -15.73
CA ILE A 489 -27.15 -13.21 -14.84
C ILE A 489 -26.06 -12.16 -14.59
N ALA A 490 -24.81 -12.58 -14.40
CA ALA A 490 -23.69 -11.65 -14.23
C ALA A 490 -23.48 -10.78 -15.48
N HIS A 491 -23.45 -11.35 -16.68
CA HIS A 491 -23.33 -10.59 -17.94
C HIS A 491 -24.51 -9.65 -18.22
N GLU A 492 -25.72 -10.00 -17.76
CA GLU A 492 -26.90 -9.15 -17.90
C GLU A 492 -26.87 -7.93 -16.96
N ASN A 493 -26.15 -8.01 -15.82
CA ASN A 493 -26.15 -6.96 -14.79
C ASN A 493 -24.84 -6.16 -14.71
N TYR A 494 -23.73 -6.69 -15.23
CA TYR A 494 -22.40 -6.11 -15.09
C TYR A 494 -21.71 -5.98 -16.44
N SER A 495 -20.93 -4.91 -16.61
CA SER A 495 -20.11 -4.70 -17.81
C SER A 495 -18.81 -5.51 -17.78
N THR A 496 -18.39 -5.95 -16.59
CA THR A 496 -17.18 -6.74 -16.39
C THR A 496 -17.42 -7.80 -15.32
N VAL A 497 -17.05 -9.03 -15.65
CA VAL A 497 -17.29 -10.22 -14.83
C VAL A 497 -15.96 -10.95 -14.64
N ALA A 498 -15.55 -11.18 -13.39
CA ALA A 498 -14.24 -11.73 -13.07
C ALA A 498 -14.31 -13.13 -12.45
N THR A 499 -13.35 -13.99 -12.81
CA THR A 499 -13.19 -15.35 -12.25
C THR A 499 -11.78 -15.59 -11.74
N ALA A 500 -11.57 -16.69 -10.99
CA ALA A 500 -10.34 -16.97 -10.25
C ALA A 500 -9.60 -18.23 -10.74
N TYR A 501 -10.10 -18.91 -11.79
CA TYR A 501 -9.49 -20.14 -12.31
C TYR A 501 -8.26 -19.92 -13.22
N GLY A 502 -7.63 -18.75 -13.13
CA GLY A 502 -6.40 -18.43 -13.84
C GLY A 502 -6.62 -17.94 -15.27
N GLY A 503 -5.50 -17.66 -15.94
CA GLY A 503 -5.47 -17.12 -17.30
C GLY A 503 -4.89 -15.70 -17.35
N VAL A 504 -4.69 -15.22 -18.58
CA VAL A 504 -4.33 -13.83 -18.83
C VAL A 504 -5.32 -13.23 -19.82
N ASN A 505 -5.48 -11.92 -19.77
CA ASN A 505 -6.43 -11.23 -20.62
C ASN A 505 -5.71 -10.65 -21.83
N LEU A 506 -6.26 -10.90 -23.01
CA LEU A 506 -5.63 -10.55 -24.30
C LEU A 506 -6.53 -9.60 -25.07
N CYS A 507 -5.92 -8.69 -25.81
CA CYS A 507 -6.63 -7.85 -26.76
C CYS A 507 -7.38 -8.72 -27.78
N GLY A 508 -8.67 -8.45 -27.98
CA GLY A 508 -9.53 -9.18 -28.93
C GLY A 508 -9.91 -10.60 -28.49
N GLN A 509 -9.89 -10.89 -27.19
CA GLN A 509 -10.48 -12.12 -26.65
C GLN A 509 -11.98 -12.22 -26.95
N GLU A 510 -12.50 -13.44 -27.09
CA GLU A 510 -13.88 -13.68 -27.55
C GLU A 510 -14.95 -13.06 -26.63
N ASP A 511 -14.75 -13.18 -25.32
CA ASP A 511 -15.60 -12.54 -24.31
C ASP A 511 -14.86 -11.34 -23.71
N GLU A 512 -15.20 -10.14 -24.18
CA GLU A 512 -14.61 -8.89 -23.69
C GLU A 512 -15.13 -8.48 -22.31
N GLN A 513 -16.24 -9.05 -21.83
CA GLN A 513 -16.77 -8.78 -20.50
C GLN A 513 -16.08 -9.66 -19.44
N HIS A 514 -15.58 -10.83 -19.83
CA HIS A 514 -14.98 -11.79 -18.90
C HIS A 514 -13.50 -11.53 -18.65
N ILE A 515 -13.14 -11.31 -17.39
CA ILE A 515 -11.77 -11.12 -16.92
C ILE A 515 -11.27 -12.32 -16.11
N TYR A 516 -10.16 -12.87 -16.57
CA TYR A 516 -9.41 -13.93 -15.90
C TYR A 516 -8.48 -13.34 -14.85
N ARG A 517 -8.52 -13.88 -13.63
CA ARG A 517 -7.64 -13.49 -12.53
C ARG A 517 -6.81 -14.67 -12.04
N ILE A 518 -5.60 -14.38 -11.60
CA ILE A 518 -4.64 -15.33 -11.07
C ILE A 518 -4.50 -15.09 -9.57
N PRO A 519 -4.42 -16.15 -8.72
CA PRO A 519 -4.08 -15.99 -7.32
C PRO A 519 -2.74 -15.28 -7.19
N HIS A 520 -2.68 -14.34 -6.26
CA HIS A 520 -1.44 -13.67 -5.99
C HIS A 520 -0.44 -14.59 -5.22
N PRO A 521 0.80 -14.77 -5.70
CA PRO A 521 1.79 -15.65 -5.05
C PRO A 521 2.59 -14.95 -3.94
N THR A 522 2.97 -15.66 -2.87
CA THR A 522 3.66 -15.02 -1.72
C THR A 522 5.11 -14.59 -2.02
N SER A 523 5.79 -15.20 -2.99
CA SER A 523 7.20 -14.91 -3.29
C SER A 523 7.39 -14.08 -4.57
N LEU A 524 8.34 -13.14 -4.55
CA LEU A 524 8.68 -12.31 -5.72
C LEU A 524 9.11 -13.12 -6.94
N LEU A 525 9.77 -14.28 -6.75
CA LEU A 525 10.18 -15.13 -7.86
C LEU A 525 8.98 -15.81 -8.53
N GLU A 526 7.98 -16.21 -7.75
CA GLU A 526 6.74 -16.76 -8.30
C GLU A 526 5.88 -15.68 -8.94
N VAL A 527 5.82 -14.47 -8.36
CA VAL A 527 5.21 -13.30 -9.02
C VAL A 527 5.81 -13.13 -10.41
N GLU A 528 7.13 -13.09 -10.51
CA GLU A 528 7.82 -12.93 -11.79
C GLU A 528 7.53 -14.09 -12.75
N LEU A 529 7.66 -15.33 -12.31
CA LEU A 529 7.43 -16.48 -13.19
C LEU A 529 5.96 -16.60 -13.61
N LEU A 530 4.99 -16.16 -12.80
CA LEU A 530 3.57 -16.08 -13.18
C LEU A 530 3.33 -14.98 -14.21
N LEU A 531 3.84 -13.77 -13.97
CA LEU A 531 3.76 -12.66 -14.93
C LEU A 531 4.40 -13.01 -16.28
N GLN A 532 5.45 -13.81 -16.25
CA GLN A 532 6.11 -14.32 -17.44
C GLN A 532 5.44 -15.56 -18.06
N SER A 533 4.31 -16.02 -17.52
CA SER A 533 3.62 -17.21 -18.04
C SER A 533 4.45 -18.50 -17.93
N ALA A 534 5.48 -18.49 -17.09
CA ALA A 534 6.50 -19.53 -16.96
C ALA A 534 6.14 -20.61 -15.92
N LEU A 535 5.27 -20.29 -14.94
CA LEU A 535 4.73 -21.32 -14.03
C LEU A 535 3.62 -22.16 -14.66
N VAL A 536 2.90 -21.58 -15.62
CA VAL A 536 1.74 -22.17 -16.30
C VAL A 536 2.14 -22.80 -17.66
N PHE A 537 3.44 -22.87 -17.97
CA PHE A 537 3.96 -23.44 -19.20
C PHE A 537 3.68 -24.95 -19.24
N GLY A 538 2.84 -25.39 -20.19
CA GLY A 538 2.45 -26.80 -20.36
C GLY A 538 1.03 -27.14 -19.90
N GLN A 539 0.23 -26.18 -19.44
CA GLN A 539 -1.21 -26.35 -19.17
C GLN A 539 -2.06 -25.38 -20.00
N PRO A 540 -2.29 -25.67 -21.30
CA PRO A 540 -3.04 -24.79 -22.21
C PRO A 540 -4.48 -24.51 -21.76
N GLU A 541 -5.05 -25.37 -20.92
CA GLU A 541 -6.40 -25.26 -20.39
C GLU A 541 -6.54 -24.13 -19.35
N LEU A 542 -5.44 -23.70 -18.74
CA LEU A 542 -5.38 -22.47 -17.93
C LEU A 542 -5.18 -21.20 -18.78
N TRP A 543 -4.89 -21.35 -20.08
CA TRP A 543 -4.62 -20.23 -21.02
C TRP A 543 -5.79 -19.93 -21.94
N ARG A 544 -6.51 -20.97 -22.34
CA ARG A 544 -7.74 -20.85 -23.10
C ARG A 544 -8.83 -20.93 -22.07
N GLY A 545 -9.46 -19.80 -21.74
CA GLY A 545 -10.74 -19.79 -21.06
C GLY A 545 -11.57 -20.93 -21.63
N GLY A 546 -11.77 -21.97 -20.82
CA GLY A 546 -12.39 -23.19 -21.29
C GLY A 546 -13.76 -22.81 -21.84
N ASN A 547 -14.00 -23.15 -23.11
CA ASN A 547 -15.30 -23.02 -23.76
C ASN A 547 -16.42 -23.32 -22.75
N ALA A 548 -17.38 -22.40 -22.58
CA ALA A 548 -18.55 -22.57 -21.71
C ALA A 548 -19.35 -23.87 -22.05
N ASP A 549 -19.12 -24.45 -23.23
CA ASP A 549 -19.67 -25.73 -23.66
C ASP A 549 -19.04 -26.98 -23.01
N ARG A 550 -17.86 -26.89 -22.38
CA ARG A 550 -17.24 -28.02 -21.65
C ARG A 550 -17.67 -28.16 -20.19
N LEU A 551 -18.57 -27.31 -19.70
CA LEU A 551 -19.12 -27.37 -18.33
C LEU A 551 -19.99 -28.62 -18.04
N SER A 552 -20.08 -29.58 -18.97
CA SER A 552 -20.89 -30.81 -18.83
C SER A 552 -20.10 -32.10 -18.60
N GLU A 553 -18.77 -32.08 -18.59
CA GLU A 553 -17.98 -33.28 -18.29
C GLU A 553 -17.31 -33.17 -16.91
N PRO A 554 -17.45 -34.19 -16.03
CA PRO A 554 -16.76 -34.19 -14.75
C PRO A 554 -15.25 -34.23 -15.03
N ALA A 555 -14.56 -33.13 -14.73
CA ALA A 555 -13.11 -33.09 -14.80
C ALA A 555 -12.54 -34.18 -13.88
N GLU A 556 -11.87 -35.17 -14.46
CA GLU A 556 -11.04 -36.10 -13.70
C GLU A 556 -10.05 -35.31 -12.86
N ALA A 557 -9.94 -35.71 -11.60
CA ALA A 557 -9.32 -34.98 -10.52
C ALA A 557 -7.92 -34.44 -10.86
N ALA A 558 -7.84 -33.15 -11.18
CA ALA A 558 -6.63 -32.39 -10.93
C ALA A 558 -6.49 -32.25 -9.40
N GLU A 559 -5.44 -32.86 -8.83
CA GLU A 559 -5.14 -32.76 -7.41
C GLU A 559 -5.18 -31.29 -6.94
N PRO A 560 -5.87 -30.99 -5.83
CA PRO A 560 -5.97 -29.63 -5.34
C PRO A 560 -4.58 -29.11 -5.01
N LEU A 561 -4.23 -27.95 -5.58
CA LEU A 561 -3.24 -27.05 -4.99
C LEU A 561 -3.67 -26.86 -3.53
N ARG A 562 -2.85 -27.39 -2.62
CA ARG A 562 -3.13 -27.34 -1.17
C ARG A 562 -3.23 -25.87 -0.77
N VAL A 563 -4.42 -25.55 -0.26
CA VAL A 563 -4.82 -24.27 0.35
C VAL A 563 -3.96 -23.95 1.55
#